data_AF-A0A351DVI4-F1
#
_entry.id   AF-A0A351DVI4-F1
#
_cell.length_a   1.000
_cell.length_b   1.000
_cell.length_c   1.000
_cell.angle_alpha   90.00
_cell.angle_beta   90.00
_cell.angle_gamma   90.00
#
_symmetry.space_group_name_H-M   'P 1'
#
loop_
_entity.id
_entity.type
_entity.pdbx_description
1 polymer ?
#
loop_
_entity_poly.entity_id
_entity_poly.type
_entity_poly.pdbx_seq_one_letter_code
_entity_poly.pdbx_strand_id
1 'polypeptide(L)'
;MNQPCIMNKFATLALLFLATASSGWSQCTADFDFGDLTLGVSPDPEAGESFAPGLVGEPYEDVLHLLLPVNVLDIDPTLPFFPDTPLDSVALATITLVDLADTLQTYSLEDLGLSVTCNNNGDSGNPCTFLGGNQYCAAITGVPNAMGSYRVDISVTGYVTVFGFPVGQEQAYGSFVLDVGTEGCTNPEAVNYDPTAVIDDGSCVLDNCFGDVNGDNTVSVGDLLEILAEFGCTSGCTVDISGDGLVTVTDLLELLGVYGASCG
;
A
#
# COMPACT_ATOMS: atom_id res chain seq x y z
N MET A 1 -54.29 22.60 44.24
CA MET A 1 -53.82 24.00 44.13
C MET A 1 -52.31 23.98 44.03
N ASN A 2 -51.78 24.00 42.81
CA ASN A 2 -50.81 25.01 42.36
C ASN A 2 -50.24 24.58 41.00
N GLN A 3 -50.42 25.51 40.07
CA GLN A 3 -49.97 25.53 38.68
C GLN A 3 -48.44 25.67 38.56
N PRO A 4 -47.88 25.45 37.35
CA PRO A 4 -46.46 25.22 37.11
C PRO A 4 -45.65 26.51 37.09
N CYS A 5 -44.37 26.42 37.44
CA CYS A 5 -43.46 27.54 37.35
C CYS A 5 -42.94 27.73 35.92
N ILE A 6 -42.94 29.00 35.53
CA ILE A 6 -42.71 29.56 34.20
C ILE A 6 -41.25 29.42 33.78
N MET A 7 -41.04 29.00 32.53
CA MET A 7 -39.76 29.00 31.83
C MET A 7 -39.44 30.43 31.38
N ASN A 8 -38.30 31.00 31.79
CA ASN A 8 -37.74 32.18 31.13
C ASN A 8 -36.21 32.19 31.12
N LYS A 9 -35.68 31.83 29.95
CA LYS A 9 -34.54 32.41 29.23
C LYS A 9 -33.50 33.19 30.05
N PHE A 10 -32.39 32.53 30.38
CA PHE A 10 -31.07 33.14 30.36
C PHE A 10 -30.12 32.25 29.56
N ALA A 11 -29.79 32.72 28.36
CA ALA A 11 -28.80 32.15 27.48
C ALA A 11 -27.45 32.11 28.21
N THR A 12 -26.96 30.91 28.52
CA THR A 12 -25.58 30.73 28.95
C THR A 12 -24.86 30.07 27.80
N LEU A 13 -23.97 30.87 27.20
CA LEU A 13 -23.06 30.56 26.11
C LEU A 13 -22.45 29.15 26.30
N ALA A 14 -22.85 28.18 25.47
CA ALA A 14 -22.08 26.98 25.30
C ALA A 14 -20.83 27.39 24.51
N LEU A 15 -19.67 27.48 25.19
CA LEU A 15 -18.38 27.45 24.51
C LEU A 15 -18.31 26.11 23.78
N LEU A 16 -18.60 26.13 22.49
CA LEU A 16 -18.25 25.07 21.57
C LEU A 16 -16.72 25.10 21.49
N PHE A 17 -16.06 24.31 22.34
CA PHE A 17 -14.68 23.92 22.09
C PHE A 17 -14.72 23.11 20.78
N LEU A 18 -14.43 23.77 19.65
CA LEU A 18 -13.88 23.07 18.51
C LEU A 18 -12.56 22.49 19.02
N ALA A 19 -12.59 21.23 19.43
CA ALA A 19 -11.39 20.42 19.43
C ALA A 19 -10.99 20.31 17.96
N THR A 20 -10.15 21.22 17.51
CA THR A 20 -9.29 20.92 16.36
C THR A 20 -8.50 19.71 16.82
N ALA A 21 -8.93 18.51 16.41
CA ALA A 21 -8.06 17.35 16.47
C ALA A 21 -6.87 17.71 15.59
N SER A 22 -5.81 18.22 16.21
CA SER A 22 -4.50 18.14 15.60
C SER A 22 -4.26 16.65 15.45
N SER A 23 -4.42 16.13 14.24
CA SER A 23 -3.92 14.83 13.83
C SER A 23 -2.40 14.89 13.95
N GLY A 24 -1.90 14.81 15.18
CA GLY A 24 -0.50 14.59 15.44
C GLY A 24 -0.26 13.11 15.18
N TRP A 25 0.53 12.81 14.15
CA TRP A 25 1.06 11.48 13.93
C TRP A 25 1.83 11.06 15.19
N SER A 26 1.42 9.96 15.83
CA SER A 26 2.22 9.37 16.90
C SER A 26 3.47 8.74 16.30
N GLN A 27 4.57 8.69 17.04
CA GLN A 27 5.73 7.92 16.60
C GLN A 27 5.35 6.44 16.45
N CYS A 28 5.87 5.78 15.41
CA CYS A 28 5.73 4.35 15.23
C CYS A 28 6.31 3.57 16.43
N THR A 29 5.87 2.33 16.62
CA THR A 29 6.39 1.43 17.66
C THR A 29 7.41 0.46 17.09
N ALA A 30 8.54 0.33 17.79
CA ALA A 30 9.59 -0.62 17.45
C ALA A 30 9.31 -1.96 18.15
N ASP A 31 8.25 -2.65 17.74
CA ASP A 31 7.78 -3.92 18.33
C ASP A 31 7.43 -4.99 17.28
N PHE A 32 7.93 -4.82 16.05
CA PHE A 32 7.71 -5.76 14.95
C PHE A 32 8.34 -7.12 15.23
N ASP A 33 7.61 -8.21 14.90
CA ASP A 33 8.07 -9.58 15.08
C ASP A 33 8.86 -10.05 13.85
N PHE A 34 10.19 -9.96 13.94
CA PHE A 34 11.12 -10.49 12.92
C PHE A 34 11.38 -12.00 13.06
N GLY A 35 10.70 -12.69 13.98
CA GLY A 35 10.96 -14.09 14.27
C GLY A 35 12.38 -14.33 14.80
N ASP A 36 13.08 -15.33 14.24
CA ASP A 36 14.43 -15.73 14.65
C ASP A 36 15.55 -14.95 13.92
N LEU A 37 15.22 -13.91 13.15
CA LEU A 37 16.20 -13.11 12.41
C LEU A 37 17.06 -12.25 13.34
N THR A 38 18.26 -11.90 12.86
CA THR A 38 19.21 -11.00 13.55
C THR A 38 19.45 -9.69 12.80
N LEU A 39 18.94 -9.59 11.58
CA LEU A 39 18.93 -8.44 10.70
C LEU A 39 17.64 -8.54 9.88
N GLY A 40 16.95 -7.43 9.66
CA GLY A 40 15.73 -7.43 8.88
C GLY A 40 15.15 -6.04 8.64
N VAL A 41 14.28 -5.98 7.64
CA VAL A 41 13.43 -4.82 7.36
C VAL A 41 12.00 -5.33 7.11
N SER A 42 10.99 -4.52 7.43
CA SER A 42 9.61 -4.76 7.00
C SER A 42 8.96 -3.42 6.63
N PRO A 43 8.29 -3.28 5.47
CA PRO A 43 8.23 -4.27 4.38
C PRO A 43 9.63 -4.69 3.87
N ASP A 44 9.76 -5.92 3.36
CA ASP A 44 11.00 -6.44 2.76
C ASP A 44 10.97 -6.39 1.22
N PRO A 45 11.73 -5.48 0.57
CA PRO A 45 11.76 -5.36 -0.87
C PRO A 45 12.43 -6.56 -1.56
N GLU A 46 13.28 -7.33 -0.87
CA GLU A 46 13.85 -8.58 -1.42
C GLU A 46 12.80 -9.70 -1.46
N ALA A 47 11.81 -9.65 -0.56
CA ALA A 47 10.64 -10.52 -0.57
C ALA A 47 9.53 -10.02 -1.52
N GLY A 48 9.72 -8.86 -2.17
CA GLY A 48 8.73 -8.24 -3.05
C GLY A 48 7.64 -7.46 -2.31
N GLU A 49 7.83 -7.19 -1.02
CA GLU A 49 6.96 -6.31 -0.25
C GLU A 49 7.30 -4.85 -0.52
N SER A 50 6.32 -3.97 -0.28
CA SER A 50 6.44 -2.55 -0.54
C SER A 50 5.60 -1.75 0.44
N PHE A 51 5.75 -0.43 0.41
CA PHE A 51 4.82 0.45 1.14
C PHE A 51 3.40 0.28 0.59
N ALA A 52 2.42 0.41 1.48
CA ALA A 52 1.02 0.46 1.12
C ALA A 52 0.74 1.66 0.19
N PRO A 53 -0.22 1.53 -0.74
CA PRO A 53 -0.59 2.64 -1.61
C PRO A 53 -1.20 3.80 -0.81
N GLY A 54 -0.91 5.03 -1.21
CA GLY A 54 -1.46 6.26 -0.66
C GLY A 54 -2.49 6.93 -1.57
N LEU A 55 -3.43 7.67 -0.98
CA LEU A 55 -4.40 8.46 -1.72
C LEU A 55 -4.00 9.93 -1.73
N VAL A 56 -4.11 10.60 -2.87
CA VAL A 56 -3.84 12.03 -2.98
C VAL A 56 -4.85 12.84 -2.17
N GLY A 57 -4.35 13.75 -1.33
CA GLY A 57 -5.16 14.63 -0.50
C GLY A 57 -5.64 14.01 0.81
N GLU A 58 -5.37 12.72 1.04
CA GLU A 58 -5.75 12.02 2.26
C GLU A 58 -4.56 11.77 3.18
N PRO A 59 -4.76 11.64 4.50
CA PRO A 59 -3.71 11.26 5.43
C PRO A 59 -3.10 9.90 5.06
N TYR A 60 -1.77 9.86 4.96
CA TYR A 60 -0.98 8.68 4.68
C TYR A 60 -0.02 8.40 5.84
N GLU A 61 0.05 7.14 6.28
CA GLU A 61 1.05 6.63 7.19
C GLU A 61 1.40 5.20 6.81
N ASP A 62 2.70 4.94 6.69
CA ASP A 62 3.22 3.59 6.61
C ASP A 62 4.57 3.50 7.31
N VAL A 63 4.87 2.35 7.90
CA VAL A 63 5.96 2.16 8.84
C VAL A 63 7.00 1.20 8.27
N LEU A 64 8.23 1.69 8.16
CA LEU A 64 9.40 0.85 7.93
C LEU A 64 9.94 0.38 9.29
N HIS A 65 9.84 -0.91 9.57
CA HIS A 65 10.44 -1.55 10.72
C HIS A 65 11.85 -2.03 10.39
N LEU A 66 12.77 -1.90 11.34
CA LEU A 66 14.19 -2.20 11.18
C LEU A 66 14.66 -3.08 12.32
N LEU A 67 15.38 -4.15 12.03
CA LEU A 67 16.15 -4.93 12.99
C LEU A 67 17.63 -4.82 12.62
N LEU A 68 18.43 -4.21 13.49
CA LEU A 68 19.86 -4.03 13.25
C LEU A 68 20.67 -5.09 14.01
N PRO A 69 21.65 -5.75 13.35
CA PRO A 69 22.51 -6.71 14.02
C PRO A 69 23.48 -6.03 14.98
N VAL A 70 24.06 -6.82 15.87
CA VAL A 70 25.09 -6.35 16.80
C VAL A 70 26.41 -6.07 16.07
N ASN A 71 26.78 -6.92 15.10
CA ASN A 71 28.07 -6.83 14.40
C ASN A 71 27.88 -6.35 12.97
N VAL A 72 28.84 -5.56 12.50
CA VAL A 72 28.80 -5.01 11.12
C VAL A 72 28.91 -6.09 10.04
N LEU A 73 29.60 -7.20 10.33
CA LEU A 73 29.77 -8.30 9.36
C LEU A 73 28.50 -9.14 9.17
N ASP A 74 27.49 -9.00 10.04
CA ASP A 74 26.18 -9.63 9.85
C ASP A 74 25.36 -8.90 8.77
N ILE A 75 25.73 -7.65 8.43
CA ILE A 75 25.17 -6.89 7.29
C ILE A 75 25.85 -7.32 6.00
N ASP A 76 27.19 -7.26 5.99
CA ASP A 76 28.00 -7.66 4.83
C ASP A 76 29.28 -8.36 5.31
N PRO A 77 29.38 -9.69 5.13
CA PRO A 77 30.53 -10.47 5.58
C PRO A 77 31.79 -10.21 4.74
N THR A 78 31.70 -9.46 3.64
CA THR A 78 32.84 -9.12 2.77
C THR A 78 33.61 -7.88 3.26
N LEU A 79 33.07 -7.14 4.22
CA LEU A 79 33.70 -5.94 4.76
C LEU A 79 35.02 -6.29 5.50
N PRO A 80 36.05 -5.43 5.39
CA PRO A 80 37.38 -5.70 5.95
C PRO A 80 37.47 -5.40 7.46
N PHE A 81 36.51 -5.88 8.26
CA PHE A 81 36.46 -5.73 9.71
C PHE A 81 36.76 -7.04 10.45
N PHE A 82 37.02 -6.95 11.76
CA PHE A 82 37.13 -8.16 12.60
C PHE A 82 35.75 -8.76 12.84
N PRO A 83 35.63 -10.09 13.04
CA PRO A 83 34.35 -10.78 13.26
C PRO A 83 33.45 -10.14 14.33
N ASP A 84 34.05 -9.66 15.41
CA ASP A 84 33.34 -9.07 16.55
C ASP A 84 33.29 -7.53 16.49
N THR A 85 33.45 -6.93 15.30
CA THR A 85 33.41 -5.47 15.15
C THR A 85 31.96 -5.00 15.31
N PRO A 86 31.63 -4.24 16.38
CA PRO A 86 30.27 -3.80 16.60
C PRO A 86 29.82 -2.82 15.53
N LEU A 87 28.55 -2.90 15.17
CA LEU A 87 27.85 -1.82 14.49
C LEU A 87 27.51 -0.76 15.54
N ASP A 88 28.15 0.41 15.48
CA ASP A 88 27.92 1.44 16.48
C ASP A 88 26.54 2.08 16.29
N SER A 89 26.28 2.55 15.06
CA SER A 89 24.98 3.11 14.71
C SER A 89 24.73 3.14 13.21
N VAL A 90 23.47 3.23 12.83
CA VAL A 90 23.00 3.53 11.47
C VAL A 90 22.18 4.81 11.55
N ALA A 91 22.57 5.82 10.79
CA ALA A 91 21.87 7.10 10.72
C ALA A 91 21.21 7.26 9.34
N LEU A 92 19.95 7.69 9.31
CA LEU A 92 19.30 8.10 8.07
C LEU A 92 20.06 9.28 7.47
N ALA A 93 20.52 9.14 6.22
CA ALA A 93 21.18 10.21 5.49
C ALA A 93 20.15 10.98 4.65
N THR A 94 19.48 10.29 3.72
CA THR A 94 18.50 10.89 2.82
C THR A 94 17.43 9.88 2.39
N ILE A 95 16.24 10.36 2.08
CA ILE A 95 15.22 9.60 1.35
C ILE A 95 14.97 10.35 0.04
N THR A 96 15.13 9.65 -1.08
CA THR A 96 14.90 10.20 -2.42
C THR A 96 13.83 9.37 -3.10
N LEU A 97 12.82 10.02 -3.68
CA LEU A 97 11.78 9.38 -4.46
C LEU A 97 12.10 9.56 -5.94
N VAL A 98 12.18 8.48 -6.70
CA VAL A 98 12.42 8.50 -8.15
C VAL A 98 11.14 8.12 -8.85
N ASP A 99 10.66 8.99 -9.74
CA ASP A 99 9.44 8.72 -10.52
C ASP A 99 9.71 7.56 -11.49
N LEU A 100 8.87 6.53 -11.44
CA LEU A 100 8.98 5.37 -12.32
C LEU A 100 8.48 5.65 -13.74
N ALA A 101 7.66 6.68 -13.94
CA ALA A 101 7.25 7.16 -15.26
C ALA A 101 8.33 8.02 -15.94
N ASP A 102 9.14 8.75 -15.15
CA ASP A 102 10.32 9.48 -15.61
C ASP A 102 11.48 9.36 -14.61
N THR A 103 12.31 8.33 -14.78
CA THR A 103 13.43 8.00 -13.87
C THR A 103 14.52 9.09 -13.73
N LEU A 104 14.44 10.18 -14.51
CA LEU A 104 15.30 11.35 -14.35
C LEU A 104 14.75 12.38 -13.37
N GLN A 105 13.47 12.28 -13.01
CA GLN A 105 12.83 13.10 -11.99
C GLN A 105 12.98 12.48 -10.62
N THR A 106 13.45 13.29 -9.68
CA THR A 106 13.60 12.90 -8.28
C THR A 106 12.96 13.93 -7.38
N TYR A 107 12.32 13.47 -6.32
CA TYR A 107 11.60 14.26 -5.34
C TYR A 107 12.12 13.96 -3.93
N SER A 108 12.03 14.95 -3.05
CA SER A 108 12.07 14.72 -1.61
C SER A 108 10.68 14.31 -1.10
N LEU A 109 10.60 13.78 0.13
CA LEU A 109 9.32 13.52 0.77
C LEU A 109 8.47 14.80 0.85
N GLU A 110 9.08 15.94 1.16
CA GLU A 110 8.40 17.22 1.33
C GLU A 110 7.75 17.71 0.03
N ASP A 111 8.38 17.46 -1.12
CA ASP A 111 7.82 17.82 -2.44
C ASP A 111 6.47 17.13 -2.68
N LEU A 112 6.30 15.91 -2.15
CA LEU A 112 5.06 15.14 -2.24
C LEU A 112 4.12 15.36 -1.04
N GLY A 113 4.44 16.25 -0.10
CA GLY A 113 3.61 16.46 1.10
C GLY A 113 3.77 15.38 2.18
N LEU A 114 4.86 14.63 2.11
CA LEU A 114 5.24 13.58 3.04
C LEU A 114 6.41 14.02 3.93
N SER A 115 6.62 13.28 5.00
CA SER A 115 7.70 13.47 5.96
C SER A 115 8.06 12.13 6.61
N VAL A 116 9.24 12.05 7.20
CA VAL A 116 9.67 10.86 7.94
C VAL A 116 9.72 11.15 9.44
N THR A 117 9.12 10.27 10.23
CA THR A 117 9.16 10.29 11.69
C THR A 117 9.81 9.00 12.19
N CYS A 118 11.04 9.12 12.69
CA CYS A 118 11.76 7.98 13.25
C CYS A 118 11.50 7.80 14.75
N ASN A 119 11.56 6.55 15.19
CA ASN A 119 11.63 6.19 16.60
C ASN A 119 12.87 5.34 16.86
N ASN A 120 13.85 5.95 17.56
CA ASN A 120 15.08 5.30 18.00
C ASN A 120 15.00 4.80 19.46
N ASN A 121 13.80 4.65 20.03
CA ASN A 121 13.57 4.29 21.44
C ASN A 121 14.20 5.25 22.48
N GLY A 122 14.61 6.44 22.05
CA GLY A 122 15.35 7.39 22.90
C GLY A 122 16.83 7.05 23.07
N ASP A 123 17.37 6.14 22.27
CA ASP A 123 18.76 5.65 22.38
C ASP A 123 19.80 6.73 22.03
N SER A 124 19.42 7.71 21.21
CA SER A 124 20.32 8.79 20.80
C SER A 124 19.61 10.14 20.68
N GLY A 125 20.40 11.22 20.63
CA GLY A 125 19.89 12.59 20.47
C GLY A 125 19.35 12.91 19.08
N ASN A 126 19.59 12.05 18.09
CA ASN A 126 19.02 12.16 16.74
C ASN A 126 17.96 11.05 16.56
N PRO A 127 16.67 11.39 16.37
CA PRO A 127 15.59 10.41 16.25
C PRO A 127 15.78 9.37 15.15
N CYS A 128 16.53 9.69 14.09
CA CYS A 128 16.82 8.78 12.97
C CYS A 128 18.23 8.20 13.04
N THR A 129 18.79 8.05 14.24
CA THR A 129 20.05 7.33 14.49
C THR A 129 19.79 6.15 15.42
N PHE A 130 20.07 4.97 14.90
CA PHE A 130 19.70 3.65 15.42
C PHE A 130 20.96 2.89 15.84
N LEU A 131 21.00 2.26 17.02
CA LEU A 131 22.18 1.51 17.49
C LEU A 131 22.16 0.06 16.99
N GLY A 132 23.32 -0.58 16.88
CA GLY A 132 23.37 -2.01 16.58
C GLY A 132 22.75 -2.88 17.68
N GLY A 133 22.14 -4.00 17.29
CA GLY A 133 21.61 -5.02 18.21
C GLY A 133 20.19 -4.78 18.73
N ASN A 134 19.46 -3.85 18.14
CA ASN A 134 18.11 -3.45 18.54
C ASN A 134 17.18 -3.32 17.32
N GLN A 135 15.89 -3.17 17.61
CA GLN A 135 14.88 -2.88 16.60
C GLN A 135 14.37 -1.43 16.71
N TYR A 136 13.98 -0.88 15.57
CA TYR A 136 13.56 0.50 15.39
C TYR A 136 12.46 0.60 14.34
N CYS A 137 11.95 1.80 14.14
CA CYS A 137 11.03 2.07 13.05
C CYS A 137 11.16 3.51 12.54
N ALA A 138 10.75 3.71 11.29
CA ALA A 138 10.59 5.01 10.67
C ALA A 138 9.26 5.04 9.91
N ALA A 139 8.37 5.97 10.27
CA ALA A 139 7.10 6.15 9.59
C ALA A 139 7.22 7.22 8.50
N ILE A 140 6.76 6.91 7.29
CA ILE A 140 6.48 7.91 6.27
C ILE A 140 5.05 8.39 6.53
N THR A 141 4.91 9.68 6.84
CA THR A 141 3.62 10.27 7.23
C THR A 141 3.37 11.56 6.48
N GLY A 142 2.11 11.87 6.17
CA GLY A 142 1.76 13.16 5.58
C GLY A 142 0.45 13.14 4.84
N VAL A 143 0.32 14.04 3.86
CA VAL A 143 -0.83 14.10 2.95
C VAL A 143 -0.26 14.20 1.55
N PRO A 144 -0.21 13.09 0.78
CA PRO A 144 0.33 13.10 -0.57
C PRO A 144 -0.37 14.14 -1.45
N ASN A 145 0.39 14.94 -2.19
CA ASN A 145 -0.15 16.05 -2.99
C ASN A 145 -0.05 15.83 -4.51
N ALA A 146 0.56 14.72 -4.93
CA ALA A 146 0.76 14.35 -6.32
C ALA A 146 0.59 12.83 -6.51
N MET A 147 -0.01 12.44 -7.63
CA MET A 147 -0.13 11.04 -8.03
C MET A 147 1.16 10.59 -8.72
N GLY A 148 1.50 9.31 -8.59
CA GLY A 148 2.63 8.71 -9.26
C GLY A 148 3.04 7.38 -8.62
N SER A 149 3.93 6.67 -9.29
CA SER A 149 4.59 5.49 -8.74
C SER A 149 6.06 5.85 -8.52
N TYR A 150 6.50 5.81 -7.27
CA TYR A 150 7.80 6.30 -6.87
C TYR A 150 8.65 5.18 -6.30
N ARG A 151 9.87 5.00 -6.83
CA ARG A 151 10.88 4.21 -6.15
C ARG A 151 11.46 5.02 -4.99
N VAL A 152 11.39 4.51 -3.78
CA VAL A 152 11.94 5.13 -2.58
C VAL A 152 13.35 4.59 -2.33
N ASP A 153 14.34 5.42 -2.63
CA ASP A 153 15.75 5.15 -2.35
C ASP A 153 16.11 5.71 -0.97
N ILE A 154 16.39 4.82 0.00
CA ILE A 154 16.74 5.21 1.38
C ILE A 154 18.25 5.10 1.55
N SER A 155 18.94 6.22 1.70
CA SER A 155 20.37 6.24 2.03
C SER A 155 20.58 6.35 3.53
N VAL A 156 21.44 5.49 4.06
CA VAL A 156 21.85 5.48 5.46
C VAL A 156 23.36 5.55 5.58
N THR A 157 23.87 6.12 6.66
CA THR A 157 25.29 6.04 7.03
C THR A 157 25.46 5.08 8.19
N GLY A 158 26.16 3.98 7.97
CA GLY A 158 26.59 3.05 9.01
C GLY A 158 27.90 3.49 9.63
N TYR A 159 27.97 3.50 10.96
CA TYR A 159 29.15 3.90 11.74
C TYR A 159 29.74 2.71 12.49
N VAL A 160 31.07 2.62 12.45
CA VAL A 160 31.87 1.69 13.24
C VAL A 160 33.08 2.40 13.82
N THR A 161 33.63 1.88 14.92
CA THR A 161 34.82 2.45 15.55
C THR A 161 36.06 1.67 15.12
N VAL A 162 36.98 2.33 14.41
CA VAL A 162 38.25 1.75 13.94
C VAL A 162 39.41 2.52 14.57
N PHE A 163 40.26 1.83 15.33
CA PHE A 163 41.38 2.43 16.08
C PHE A 163 40.97 3.61 17.00
N GLY A 164 39.75 3.56 17.55
CA GLY A 164 39.22 4.61 18.43
C GLY A 164 38.67 5.84 17.70
N PHE A 165 38.51 5.76 16.37
CA PHE A 165 37.90 6.80 15.57
C PHE A 165 36.61 6.29 14.91
N PRO A 166 35.53 7.08 14.92
CA PRO A 166 34.32 6.73 14.20
C PRO A 166 34.55 6.83 12.69
N VAL A 167 34.18 5.78 11.96
CA VAL A 167 34.20 5.70 10.51
C VAL A 167 32.78 5.47 10.04
N GLY A 168 32.28 6.38 9.20
CA GLY A 168 30.97 6.27 8.55
C GLY A 168 31.10 5.81 7.10
N GLN A 169 30.20 4.94 6.66
CA GLN A 169 30.04 4.56 5.26
C GLN A 169 28.57 4.73 4.86
N GLU A 170 28.31 5.46 3.78
CA GLU A 170 26.97 5.66 3.25
C GLU A 170 26.60 4.52 2.29
N GLN A 171 25.39 4.02 2.41
CA GLN A 171 24.83 2.94 1.60
C GLN A 171 23.37 3.25 1.31
N ALA A 172 22.97 3.11 0.04
CA ALA A 172 21.57 3.08 -0.34
C ALA A 172 21.00 1.69 -0.03
N TYR A 173 19.85 1.66 0.64
CA TYR A 173 19.13 0.47 1.05
C TYR A 173 17.73 0.44 0.44
N GLY A 174 17.37 -0.73 -0.10
CA GLY A 174 16.05 -1.02 -0.61
C GLY A 174 15.70 -0.27 -1.90
N SER A 175 14.72 -0.82 -2.61
CA SER A 175 14.06 -0.20 -3.77
C SER A 175 12.57 -0.36 -3.56
N PHE A 176 12.07 0.24 -2.49
CA PHE A 176 10.64 0.20 -2.18
C PHE A 176 9.86 0.98 -3.23
N VAL A 177 8.61 0.62 -3.44
CA VAL A 177 7.67 1.35 -4.28
C VAL A 177 6.63 2.02 -3.38
N LEU A 178 6.36 3.29 -3.65
CA LEU A 178 5.25 4.03 -3.09
C LEU A 178 4.34 4.44 -4.24
N ASP A 179 3.17 3.81 -4.32
CA ASP A 179 2.13 4.18 -5.28
C ASP A 179 1.18 5.19 -4.64
N VAL A 180 0.98 6.32 -5.31
CA VAL A 180 0.07 7.38 -4.88
C VAL A 180 -0.94 7.65 -5.98
N GLY A 181 -2.23 7.57 -5.67
CA GLY A 181 -3.30 7.69 -6.66
C GLY A 181 -4.65 8.00 -6.06
N THR A 182 -5.69 7.45 -6.68
CA THR A 182 -7.09 7.56 -6.27
C THR A 182 -7.65 6.21 -5.84
N GLU A 183 -8.87 6.24 -5.30
CA GLU A 183 -9.71 5.05 -5.21
C GLU A 183 -10.47 4.87 -6.53
N GLY A 184 -10.67 3.62 -6.94
CA GLY A 184 -11.39 3.28 -8.16
C GLY A 184 -11.15 1.82 -8.55
N CYS A 185 -11.63 1.40 -9.71
CA CYS A 185 -11.37 0.04 -10.15
C CYS A 185 -9.90 -0.15 -10.57
N THR A 186 -9.18 -1.03 -9.87
CA THR A 186 -7.77 -1.35 -10.18
C THR A 186 -7.60 -2.53 -11.12
N ASN A 187 -8.69 -3.19 -11.52
CA ASN A 187 -8.63 -4.34 -12.42
C ASN A 187 -8.53 -3.86 -13.89
N PRO A 188 -7.42 -4.11 -14.61
CA PRO A 188 -7.28 -3.74 -16.02
C PRO A 188 -8.25 -4.45 -16.96
N GLU A 189 -8.91 -5.52 -16.49
CA GLU A 189 -9.96 -6.29 -17.18
C GLU A 189 -11.38 -5.77 -16.87
N ALA A 190 -11.53 -4.57 -16.29
CA ALA A 190 -12.82 -3.97 -16.05
C ALA A 190 -13.14 -2.88 -17.07
N VAL A 191 -14.41 -2.76 -17.49
CA VAL A 191 -14.85 -1.71 -18.43
C VAL A 191 -14.69 -0.30 -17.85
N ASN A 192 -14.62 -0.21 -16.52
CA ASN A 192 -14.39 1.02 -15.77
C ASN A 192 -13.04 1.04 -15.06
N TYR A 193 -12.04 0.29 -15.56
CA TYR A 193 -10.66 0.37 -15.08
C TYR A 193 -10.18 1.83 -15.03
N ASP A 194 -9.63 2.23 -13.88
CA ASP A 194 -9.01 3.52 -13.68
C ASP A 194 -7.49 3.35 -13.51
N PRO A 195 -6.65 3.76 -14.47
CA PRO A 195 -5.20 3.63 -14.35
C PRO A 195 -4.58 4.54 -13.28
N THR A 196 -5.35 5.44 -12.67
CA THR A 196 -4.93 6.27 -11.53
C THR A 196 -5.35 5.68 -10.19
N ALA A 197 -6.19 4.64 -10.19
CA ALA A 197 -6.60 3.97 -8.96
C ALA A 197 -5.47 3.07 -8.43
N VAL A 198 -5.12 3.26 -7.16
CA VAL A 198 -4.13 2.46 -6.43
C VAL A 198 -4.77 1.62 -5.32
N ILE A 199 -6.05 1.87 -5.03
CA ILE A 199 -6.88 1.13 -4.08
C ILE A 199 -8.20 0.78 -4.77
N ASP A 200 -8.54 -0.51 -4.80
CA ASP A 200 -9.82 -0.98 -5.32
C ASP A 200 -10.97 -0.56 -4.42
N ASP A 201 -11.91 0.22 -4.96
CA ASP A 201 -13.14 0.61 -4.26
C ASP A 201 -14.28 -0.40 -4.43
N GLY A 202 -14.02 -1.52 -5.14
CA GLY A 202 -14.99 -2.55 -5.45
C GLY A 202 -15.99 -2.11 -6.53
N SER A 203 -15.73 -1.00 -7.24
CA SER A 203 -16.57 -0.53 -8.34
C SER A 203 -16.33 -1.29 -9.64
N CYS A 204 -15.32 -2.16 -9.73
CA CYS A 204 -14.99 -2.88 -10.95
C CYS A 204 -16.20 -3.58 -11.57
N VAL A 205 -16.52 -3.17 -12.80
CA VAL A 205 -17.51 -3.78 -13.66
C VAL A 205 -16.75 -4.58 -14.71
N LEU A 206 -16.80 -5.89 -14.58
CA LEU A 206 -16.34 -6.77 -15.64
C LEU A 206 -17.46 -6.83 -16.69
N ASP A 207 -17.10 -6.75 -17.98
CA ASP A 207 -18.09 -6.99 -19.02
C ASP A 207 -18.39 -8.49 -19.01
N ASN A 208 -19.66 -8.89 -18.84
CA ASN A 208 -20.04 -10.25 -19.18
C ASN A 208 -19.83 -10.38 -20.69
N CYS A 209 -18.77 -11.08 -21.09
CA CYS A 209 -18.52 -11.24 -22.51
C CYS A 209 -19.64 -12.08 -23.13
N PHE A 210 -19.98 -11.76 -24.38
CA PHE A 210 -20.99 -12.49 -25.14
C PHE A 210 -20.75 -14.00 -25.01
N GLY A 211 -21.71 -14.73 -24.46
CA GLY A 211 -21.59 -16.18 -24.20
C GLY A 211 -21.28 -16.61 -22.77
N ASP A 212 -20.87 -15.70 -21.87
CA ASP A 212 -20.78 -15.95 -20.42
C ASP A 212 -22.16 -15.71 -19.79
N VAL A 213 -22.90 -16.81 -19.60
CA VAL A 213 -24.28 -16.78 -19.10
C VAL A 213 -24.35 -17.01 -17.59
N ASN A 214 -23.31 -17.58 -16.99
CA ASN A 214 -23.25 -17.86 -15.56
C ASN A 214 -22.54 -16.76 -14.74
N GLY A 215 -21.87 -15.82 -15.41
CA GLY A 215 -21.19 -14.67 -14.83
C GLY A 215 -19.86 -15.02 -14.15
N ASP A 216 -19.19 -16.11 -14.56
CA ASP A 216 -17.91 -16.53 -14.00
C ASP A 216 -16.69 -15.93 -14.73
N ASN A 217 -16.94 -15.05 -15.71
CA ASN A 217 -15.97 -14.36 -16.56
C ASN A 217 -15.20 -15.29 -17.52
N THR A 218 -15.71 -16.50 -17.78
CA THR A 218 -15.15 -17.39 -18.78
C THR A 218 -16.23 -18.07 -19.59
N VAL A 219 -16.13 -18.06 -20.92
CA VAL A 219 -17.02 -18.86 -21.76
C VAL A 219 -16.53 -20.30 -21.76
N SER A 220 -17.14 -21.14 -20.94
CA SER A 220 -16.65 -22.48 -20.62
C SER A 220 -17.73 -23.56 -20.79
N VAL A 221 -17.43 -24.77 -20.29
CA VAL A 221 -18.43 -25.83 -20.19
C VAL A 221 -19.56 -25.42 -19.24
N GLY A 222 -19.30 -24.54 -18.25
CA GLY A 222 -20.32 -24.01 -17.35
C GLY A 222 -21.47 -23.37 -18.11
N ASP A 223 -21.15 -22.43 -19.00
CA ASP A 223 -22.12 -21.70 -19.82
C ASP A 223 -22.86 -22.60 -20.80
N LEU A 224 -22.13 -23.52 -21.43
CA LEU A 224 -22.72 -24.53 -22.30
C LEU A 224 -23.77 -25.37 -21.55
N LEU A 225 -23.49 -25.75 -20.31
CA LEU A 225 -24.43 -26.53 -19.49
C LEU A 225 -25.68 -25.73 -19.13
N GLU A 226 -25.58 -24.42 -18.94
CA GLU A 226 -26.74 -23.56 -18.69
C GLU A 226 -27.63 -23.41 -19.93
N ILE A 227 -27.06 -23.21 -21.13
CA ILE A 227 -27.84 -23.23 -22.39
C ILE A 227 -28.56 -24.56 -22.56
N LEU A 228 -27.86 -25.67 -22.31
CA LEU A 228 -28.45 -27.00 -22.43
C LEU A 228 -29.54 -27.27 -21.38
N ALA A 229 -29.49 -26.60 -20.23
CA ALA A 229 -30.52 -26.71 -19.19
C ALA A 229 -31.84 -26.04 -19.62
N GLU A 230 -31.79 -24.96 -20.41
CA GLU A 230 -32.97 -24.26 -20.93
C GLU A 230 -33.28 -24.56 -22.41
N PHE A 231 -32.60 -25.53 -23.03
CA PHE A 231 -32.76 -25.81 -24.46
C PHE A 231 -34.22 -26.11 -24.82
N GLY A 232 -34.77 -25.36 -25.78
CA GLY A 232 -36.17 -25.41 -26.18
C GLY A 232 -37.10 -24.49 -25.37
N CYS A 233 -36.55 -23.60 -24.53
CA CYS A 233 -37.32 -22.56 -23.86
C CYS A 233 -37.99 -21.62 -24.88
N THR A 234 -39.22 -21.18 -24.57
CA THR A 234 -40.07 -20.35 -25.45
C THR A 234 -40.67 -19.11 -24.79
N SER A 235 -40.40 -18.90 -23.49
CA SER A 235 -40.86 -17.73 -22.75
C SER A 235 -40.09 -17.58 -21.44
N GLY A 236 -39.62 -16.38 -21.13
CA GLY A 236 -38.92 -16.10 -19.86
C GLY A 236 -37.57 -16.79 -19.74
N CYS A 237 -36.90 -17.04 -20.87
CA CYS A 237 -35.60 -17.71 -20.93
C CYS A 237 -34.51 -16.76 -20.44
N THR A 238 -33.59 -17.26 -19.61
CA THR A 238 -32.51 -16.43 -19.03
C THR A 238 -31.19 -16.56 -19.80
N VAL A 239 -31.08 -17.56 -20.67
CA VAL A 239 -29.86 -17.88 -21.44
C VAL A 239 -30.07 -17.78 -22.96
N ASP A 240 -30.96 -16.88 -23.39
CA ASP A 240 -31.17 -16.48 -24.80
C ASP A 240 -30.08 -15.48 -25.22
N ILE A 241 -29.06 -16.00 -25.90
CA ILE A 241 -27.89 -15.21 -26.34
C ILE A 241 -28.24 -14.42 -27.59
N SER A 242 -29.07 -14.98 -28.48
CA SER A 242 -29.44 -14.38 -29.76
C SER A 242 -30.44 -13.24 -29.62
N GLY A 243 -31.13 -13.16 -28.48
CA GLY A 243 -32.14 -12.16 -28.15
C GLY A 243 -33.45 -12.35 -28.92
N ASP A 244 -33.71 -13.54 -29.45
CA ASP A 244 -34.90 -13.83 -30.25
C ASP A 244 -36.12 -14.30 -29.42
N GLY A 245 -35.92 -14.42 -28.11
CA GLY A 245 -36.90 -14.86 -27.11
C GLY A 245 -36.96 -16.39 -26.93
N LEU A 246 -36.08 -17.15 -27.59
CA LEU A 246 -36.02 -18.61 -27.56
C LEU A 246 -34.63 -19.08 -27.13
N VAL A 247 -34.52 -20.34 -26.69
CA VAL A 247 -33.22 -21.00 -26.51
C VAL A 247 -33.15 -22.18 -27.46
N THR A 248 -32.31 -22.07 -28.49
CA THR A 248 -32.24 -23.01 -29.60
C THR A 248 -30.80 -23.31 -30.02
N VAL A 249 -30.64 -23.95 -31.18
CA VAL A 249 -29.32 -24.19 -31.79
C VAL A 249 -28.63 -22.86 -32.12
N THR A 250 -29.38 -21.78 -32.35
CA THR A 250 -28.80 -20.44 -32.61
C THR A 250 -27.92 -20.00 -31.43
N ASP A 251 -28.47 -20.03 -30.21
CA ASP A 251 -27.76 -19.63 -28.98
C ASP A 251 -26.56 -20.53 -28.70
N LEU A 252 -26.73 -21.83 -28.93
CA LEU A 252 -25.63 -22.79 -28.82
C LEU A 252 -24.49 -22.48 -29.80
N LEU A 253 -24.80 -22.14 -31.05
CA LEU A 253 -23.79 -21.80 -32.06
C LEU A 253 -23.12 -20.47 -31.77
N GLU A 254 -23.85 -19.51 -31.20
CA GLU A 254 -23.32 -18.23 -30.76
C GLU A 254 -22.33 -18.41 -29.60
N LEU A 255 -22.68 -19.19 -28.58
CA LEU A 255 -21.74 -19.57 -27.50
C LEU A 255 -20.51 -20.29 -28.04
N LEU A 256 -20.69 -21.28 -28.92
CA LEU A 256 -19.57 -22.02 -29.50
C LEU A 256 -18.66 -21.15 -30.39
N GLY A 257 -19.17 -20.04 -30.91
CA GLY A 257 -18.38 -19.05 -31.65
C GLY A 257 -17.37 -18.30 -30.80
N VAL A 258 -17.60 -18.24 -29.49
CA VAL A 258 -16.78 -17.52 -28.49
C VAL A 258 -16.26 -18.45 -27.38
N TYR A 259 -16.42 -19.76 -27.53
CA TYR A 259 -15.99 -20.74 -26.53
C TYR A 259 -14.50 -20.67 -26.23
N GLY A 260 -14.16 -20.63 -24.94
CA GLY A 260 -12.80 -20.47 -24.44
C GLY A 260 -12.34 -19.01 -24.37
N ALA A 261 -13.19 -18.04 -24.68
CA ALA A 261 -12.93 -16.65 -24.37
C ALA A 261 -12.94 -16.44 -22.84
N SER A 262 -11.99 -15.67 -22.35
CA SER A 262 -12.04 -15.06 -21.02
C SER A 262 -12.61 -13.66 -21.17
N CYS A 263 -13.52 -13.28 -20.27
CA CYS A 263 -14.09 -11.95 -20.22
C CYS A 263 -13.19 -11.02 -19.41
N GLY A 264 -13.02 -9.80 -19.90
CA GLY A 264 -12.20 -8.72 -19.34
C GLY A 264 -12.25 -7.48 -20.20
#